data_AF-A0A1G8LBW7-F1
#
_entry.id   AF-A0A1G8LBW7-F1
#
_cell.length_a   1.000
_cell.length_b   1.000
_cell.length_c   1.000
_cell.angle_alpha   90.00
_cell.angle_beta   90.00
_cell.angle_gamma   90.00
#
_symmetry.space_group_name_H-M   'P 1'
#
loop_
_entity.id
_entity.type
_entity.pdbx_description
1 polymer ?
#
loop_
_entity_poly.entity_id
_entity_poly.type
_entity_poly.pdbx_seq_one_letter_code
_entity_poly.pdbx_strand_id
1 'polypeptide(L)' 'MARLTKAQKRVISIIAHGLVAESISRNVEGLQGFRDFIENSMDATERAIVKFFVDELKRIPKELATEIEEWKNGTSS' A
#
# COMPACT_ATOMS: atom_id res chain seq x y z
N MET A 1 10.96 22.73 -10.99
CA MET A 1 10.54 21.38 -10.56
C MET A 1 11.69 20.73 -9.79
N ALA A 2 11.49 20.41 -8.51
CA ALA A 2 12.49 19.65 -7.76
C ALA A 2 12.61 18.24 -8.34
N ARG A 3 13.83 17.78 -8.64
CA ARG A 3 14.08 16.42 -9.14
C ARG A 3 14.24 15.49 -7.94
N LEU A 4 13.48 14.40 -7.92
CA LEU A 4 13.57 13.39 -6.86
C LEU A 4 14.99 12.80 -6.79
N THR A 5 15.46 12.57 -5.56
CA THR A 5 16.72 11.86 -5.31
C THR A 5 16.61 10.40 -5.74
N LYS A 6 17.76 9.73 -5.94
CA LYS A 6 17.80 8.29 -6.26
C LYS A 6 17.10 7.44 -5.19
N ALA A 7 17.26 7.84 -3.92
CA ALA A 7 16.60 7.17 -2.80
C ALA A 7 15.08 7.31 -2.86
N GLN A 8 14.56 8.53 -3.09
CA GLN A 8 13.12 8.77 -3.24
C GLN A 8 12.52 7.96 -4.39
N LYS A 9 13.22 7.89 -5.54
CA LYS A 9 12.78 7.07 -6.68
C LYS A 9 12.73 5.59 -6.34
N ARG A 10 13.74 5.09 -5.60
CA ARG A 10 13.78 3.68 -5.17
C ARG A 10 12.61 3.36 -4.24
N VAL A 11 12.35 4.21 -3.25
CA VAL A 11 11.22 4.04 -2.32
C VAL A 11 9.89 4.00 -3.06
N ILE A 12 9.64 4.95 -3.96
CA ILE A 12 8.41 4.97 -4.79
C ILE A 12 8.29 3.69 -5.60
N SER A 13 9.39 3.21 -6.20
CA SER A 13 9.40 1.99 -6.98
C SER A 13 9.07 0.76 -6.13
N ILE A 14 9.66 0.62 -4.93
CA ILE A 14 9.38 -0.48 -4.01
C ILE A 14 7.89 -0.53 -3.64
N ILE A 15 7.33 0.63 -3.27
CA ILE A 15 5.91 0.74 -2.92
C ILE A 15 5.04 0.34 -4.12
N ALA A 16 5.33 0.85 -5.31
CA ALA A 16 4.58 0.52 -6.52
C ALA A 16 4.58 -0.99 -6.81
N HIS A 17 5.72 -1.66 -6.68
CA HIS A 17 5.81 -3.12 -6.85
C HIS A 17 4.94 -3.86 -5.82
N GLY A 18 4.99 -3.46 -4.55
CA GLY A 18 4.16 -4.06 -3.50
C GLY A 18 2.66 -3.94 -3.77
N LEU A 19 2.20 -2.77 -4.22
CA LEU A 19 0.79 -2.54 -4.55
C LEU A 19 0.31 -3.33 -5.76
N VAL A 20 1.12 -3.36 -6.82
CA VAL A 20 0.81 -4.15 -8.03
C VAL A 20 0.79 -5.63 -7.70
N ALA A 21 1.73 -6.11 -6.88
CA ALA A 21 1.79 -7.51 -6.47
C ALA A 21 0.57 -7.92 -5.63
N GLU A 22 0.14 -7.11 -4.66
CA GLU A 22 -1.10 -7.33 -3.91
C GLU A 22 -2.32 -7.37 -4.85
N SER A 23 -2.42 -6.40 -5.79
CA SER A 23 -3.54 -6.36 -6.74
C SER A 23 -3.58 -7.59 -7.64
N ILE A 24 -2.45 -7.99 -8.22
CA ILE A 24 -2.36 -9.18 -9.07
C ILE A 24 -2.71 -10.44 -8.28
N SER A 25 -2.17 -10.58 -7.07
CA SER A 25 -2.42 -11.76 -6.24
C SER A 25 -3.90 -11.97 -5.89
N ARG A 26 -4.66 -10.87 -5.78
CA ARG A 26 -6.10 -10.90 -5.47
C ARG A 26 -6.98 -11.11 -6.68
N ASN A 27 -6.59 -10.56 -7.83
CA ASN A 27 -7.50 -10.41 -8.98
C ASN A 27 -7.16 -11.32 -10.15
N VAL A 28 -6.01 -11.99 -10.16
CA VAL A 28 -5.60 -12.86 -11.27
C VAL A 28 -5.56 -14.31 -10.81
N GLU A 29 -6.36 -15.15 -11.47
CA GLU A 29 -6.41 -16.58 -11.20
C GLU A 29 -5.04 -17.23 -11.43
N GLY A 30 -4.58 -18.04 -10.47
CA GLY A 30 -3.29 -18.72 -10.52
C GLY A 30 -2.11 -17.89 -10.02
N LEU A 31 -2.30 -16.63 -9.63
CA LEU A 31 -1.23 -15.74 -9.14
C LEU A 31 -1.32 -15.40 -7.65
N GLN A 32 -2.05 -16.19 -6.85
CA GLN A 32 -2.23 -15.93 -5.42
C GLN A 32 -0.91 -15.83 -4.63
N GLY A 33 0.13 -16.57 -5.04
CA GLY A 33 1.48 -16.51 -4.43
C GLY A 33 2.41 -15.45 -5.03
N PHE A 34 1.95 -14.66 -5.99
CA PHE A 34 2.81 -13.67 -6.69
C PHE A 34 3.32 -12.58 -5.74
N ARG A 35 2.51 -12.20 -4.75
CA ARG A 35 2.94 -11.27 -3.71
C ARG A 35 4.11 -11.83 -2.89
N ASP A 36 3.98 -13.06 -2.41
CA ASP A 36 5.04 -13.72 -1.63
C ASP A 36 6.33 -13.88 -2.45
N PHE A 37 6.20 -14.20 -3.73
CA PHE A 37 7.34 -14.25 -4.66
C PHE A 37 8.09 -12.91 -4.72
N ILE A 38 7.36 -11.80 -4.87
CA ILE A 38 7.94 -10.46 -4.91
C ILE A 38 8.54 -10.08 -3.55
N GLU A 39 7.84 -10.32 -2.43
CA GLU A 39 8.34 -10.01 -1.09
C GLU A 39 9.62 -10.80 -0.73
N ASN A 40 9.74 -12.03 -1.23
CA ASN A 40 10.95 -12.85 -1.05
C ASN A 40 12.16 -12.33 -1.85
N SER A 41 11.93 -11.56 -2.91
CA SER A 41 12.99 -10.90 -3.68
C SER A 41 13.49 -9.60 -3.06
N MET A 42 12.77 -9.07 -2.07
CA MET A 42 13.06 -7.82 -1.37
C MET A 42 13.97 -8.05 -0.16
N ASP A 43 14.73 -7.03 0.23
CA ASP A 43 15.40 -7.05 1.55
C ASP A 43 14.42 -6.73 2.70
N ALA A 44 14.88 -6.89 3.94
CA ALA A 44 14.03 -6.67 5.12
C ALA A 44 13.51 -5.23 5.24
N THR A 45 14.29 -4.25 4.79
CA THR A 45 13.91 -2.83 4.83
C THR A 45 12.84 -2.54 3.79
N GLU A 46 13.02 -3.06 2.57
CA GLU A 46 12.06 -2.93 1.48
C GLU A 46 10.71 -3.57 1.84
N ARG A 47 10.71 -4.77 2.42
CA ARG A 47 9.49 -5.41 2.93
C ARG A 47 8.79 -4.57 3.99
N ALA A 48 9.55 -3.98 4.94
CA ALA A 48 8.97 -3.13 5.97
C ALA A 48 8.29 -1.88 5.38
N ILE A 49 8.90 -1.26 4.36
CA ILE A 49 8.32 -0.11 3.65
C ILE A 49 7.02 -0.53 2.96
N VAL A 50 7.01 -1.62 2.20
CA VAL A 50 5.79 -2.11 1.52
C VAL A 50 4.69 -2.39 2.54
N LYS A 51 5.00 -3.14 3.60
CA LYS A 51 4.03 -3.47 4.65
C LYS A 51 3.40 -2.22 5.25
N PHE A 52 4.22 -1.24 5.65
CA PHE A 52 3.73 0.02 6.21
C PHE A 52 2.74 0.72 5.26
N PHE A 53 3.09 0.87 3.99
CA PHE A 53 2.23 1.56 3.02
C PHE A 53 0.95 0.78 2.70
N VAL A 54 1.02 -0.54 2.56
CA VAL A 54 -0.17 -1.38 2.31
C VAL A 54 -1.13 -1.33 3.50
N ASP A 55 -0.61 -1.33 4.73
CA ASP A 55 -1.43 -1.22 5.94
C ASP A 55 -2.08 0.16 6.05
N GLU A 56 -1.34 1.23 5.77
CA GLU A 56 -1.88 2.60 5.75
C GLU A 56 -2.99 2.77 4.70
N LEU A 57 -2.83 2.19 3.50
CA LEU A 57 -3.88 2.21 2.48
C LEU A 57 -5.13 1.41 2.86
N LYS A 58 -5.02 0.43 3.78
CA LYS A 58 -6.19 -0.27 4.34
C LYS A 58 -6.85 0.51 5.47
N ARG A 59 -6.08 1.37 6.15
CA ARG A 59 -6.54 2.20 7.27
C ARG A 59 -7.29 3.44 6.79
N ILE A 60 -6.74 4.18 5.82
CA ILE A 60 -7.31 5.45 5.31
C ILE A 60 -8.78 5.32 4.87
N PRO A 61 -9.18 4.30 4.07
CA PRO A 61 -10.58 4.17 3.66
C PRO A 61 -11.52 3.85 4.82
N LYS A 62 -11.04 3.16 5.87
CA LYS A 62 -11.85 2.86 7.06
C LYS A 62 -12.05 4.12 7.89
N GLU A 63 -10.99 4.89 8.11
CA GLU A 63 -11.07 6.16 8.84
C GLU A 63 -11.95 7.16 8.10
N LEU A 64 -11.78 7.30 6.79
CA LEU A 64 -12.63 8.14 5.96
C LEU A 64 -14.09 7.66 5.95
N ALA A 65 -14.34 6.35 5.92
CA ALA A 65 -15.69 5.81 6.01
C ALA A 65 -16.32 6.12 7.38
N THR A 66 -15.56 6.00 8.47
CA THR A 66 -16.00 6.40 9.82
C THR A 66 -16.30 7.90 9.88
N GLU A 67 -15.41 8.76 9.39
CA GLU A 67 -15.62 10.21 9.32
C GLU A 67 -16.88 10.58 8.52
N ILE A 68 -17.13 9.91 7.40
CA ILE A 68 -18.34 10.11 6.59
C ILE A 68 -19.59 9.71 7.36
N GLU A 69 -19.56 8.60 8.11
CA GLU A 69 -20.70 8.14 8.91
C GLU A 69 -20.94 9.04 10.13
N GLU A 70 -19.89 9.51 10.82
CA GLU A 70 -19.99 10.50 11.91
C GLU A 70 -20.58 11.83 11.41
N TRP A 71 -20.15 12.28 10.22
CA TRP A 71 -20.70 13.46 9.57
C TRP A 71 -22.18 13.28 9.19
N LYS A 72 -22.56 12.13 8.60
CA LYS A 72 -23.96 11.81 8.28
C LYS A 72 -24.86 11.76 9.52
N ASN A 73 -24.32 11.25 10.63
CA ASN A 73 -25.04 11.10 11.90
C ASN A 73 -25.00 12.36 12.77
N GLY A 74 -24.49 13.49 12.25
CA GLY A 74 -24.51 14.79 12.92
C GLY A 74 -23.68 14.84 14.21
N THR A 75 -22.67 13.97 14.35
CA THR A 75 -21.81 13.88 15.55
C THR A 75 -20.44 14.53 15.35
N SER A 76 -20.21 15.24 14.23
CA SER A 76 -19.03 16.08 14.06
C SER A 76 -19.05 17.20 15.11
N SER A 77 -18.17 17.05 16.11
CA SER A 77 -17.90 18.04 17.17
C SER A 77 -17.01 19.15 16.66
#